data_AF-A0A086AKS8-F1
#
_entry.id   AF-A0A086AKS8-F1
#
_cell.length_a   1.000
_cell.length_b   1.000
_cell.length_c   1.000
_cell.angle_alpha   90.00
_cell.angle_beta   90.00
_cell.angle_gamma   90.00
#
_symmetry.space_group_name_H-M   'P 1'
#
loop_
_entity.id
_entity.type
_entity.pdbx_description
1 polymer ?
#
loop_
_entity_poly.entity_id
_entity_poly.type
_entity_poly.pdbx_seq_one_letter_code
_entity_poly.pdbx_strand_id
1 'polypeptide(L)'
;MIIEIITSELDFYITEKIRELRIKAGLDQVALAQKLGVSEGYIGNIENPKHTAKANIRMLARIANALELKSYIDFFPDEIMTNDMVRLKIELFDINSRSQNIDENGEVIKRLIELKKTSISIEEIEQLKANKTYKYCTIIEK
;
A
#
# COMPACT_ATOMS: atom_id res chain seq x y z
N MET A 1 -2.57 -15.97 5.08
CA MET A 1 -1.60 -15.29 5.98
C MET A 1 -2.23 -14.07 6.62
N ILE A 2 -2.18 -13.94 7.94
CA ILE A 2 -2.65 -12.77 8.69
C ILE A 2 -1.45 -12.01 9.26
N ILE A 3 -1.41 -10.70 9.03
CA ILE A 3 -0.37 -9.82 9.57
C ILE A 3 -0.98 -8.64 10.33
N GLU A 4 -0.18 -8.05 11.20
CA GLU A 4 -0.47 -6.77 11.84
C GLU A 4 0.62 -5.76 11.46
N ILE A 5 0.23 -4.58 10.98
CA ILE A 5 1.15 -3.51 10.60
C ILE A 5 0.84 -2.21 11.34
N ILE A 6 1.88 -1.40 11.59
CA ILE A 6 1.75 -0.02 12.09
C ILE A 6 2.25 0.93 10.99
N THR A 7 1.35 1.72 10.43
CA THR A 7 1.65 2.58 9.26
C THR A 7 0.78 3.83 9.25
N SER A 8 1.14 4.82 8.41
CA SER A 8 0.29 5.98 8.19
C SER A 8 -0.96 5.56 7.42
N GLU A 9 -2.12 6.06 7.87
CA GLU A 9 -3.42 5.73 7.28
C GLU A 9 -3.46 6.16 5.80
N LEU A 10 -2.96 7.36 5.51
CA LEU A 10 -2.91 7.93 4.18
C LEU A 10 -1.93 7.17 3.27
N ASP A 11 -0.75 6.83 3.78
CA ASP A 11 0.24 6.05 3.03
C ASP A 11 -0.31 4.68 2.62
N PHE A 12 -1.02 4.01 3.53
CA PHE A 12 -1.66 2.72 3.24
C PHE A 12 -2.73 2.87 2.14
N TYR A 13 -3.60 3.88 2.26
CA TYR A 13 -4.62 4.18 1.27
C TYR A 13 -4.01 4.45 -0.12
N ILE A 14 -3.03 5.35 -0.19
CA ILE A 14 -2.35 5.71 -1.44
C ILE A 14 -1.68 4.49 -2.07
N THR A 15 -1.08 3.61 -1.25
CA THR A 15 -0.46 2.37 -1.73
C THR A 15 -1.48 1.44 -2.39
N GLU A 16 -2.66 1.25 -1.79
CA GLU A 16 -3.73 0.46 -2.41
C GLU A 16 -4.24 1.12 -3.70
N LYS A 17 -4.36 2.45 -3.73
CA LYS A 17 -4.78 3.18 -4.94
C LYS A 17 -3.75 3.09 -6.08
N ILE A 18 -2.47 3.19 -5.79
CA ILE A 18 -1.41 2.95 -6.78
C ILE A 18 -1.55 1.55 -7.38
N ARG A 19 -1.74 0.53 -6.53
CA ARG A 19 -1.93 -0.84 -7.02
C ARG A 19 -3.18 -0.97 -7.89
N GLU A 20 -4.30 -0.40 -7.45
CA GLU A 20 -5.57 -0.43 -8.18
C GLU A 20 -5.42 0.19 -9.58
N LEU A 21 -4.89 1.42 -9.65
CA LEU A 21 -4.68 2.15 -10.90
C LEU A 21 -3.69 1.43 -11.81
N ARG A 22 -2.61 0.86 -11.25
CA ARG A 22 -1.64 0.06 -12.01
C ARG A 22 -2.29 -1.15 -12.68
N ILE A 23 -3.13 -1.88 -11.95
CA ILE A 23 -3.83 -3.06 -12.49
C ILE A 23 -4.87 -2.64 -13.53
N LYS A 24 -5.62 -1.56 -13.29
CA LYS A 24 -6.56 -0.98 -14.27
C LYS A 24 -5.86 -0.51 -15.56
N ALA A 25 -4.61 -0.07 -15.46
CA ALA A 25 -3.77 0.26 -16.61
C ALA A 25 -3.15 -0.97 -17.31
N GLY A 26 -3.45 -2.20 -16.87
CA GLY A 26 -2.89 -3.42 -17.47
C GLY A 26 -1.39 -3.58 -17.29
N LEU A 27 -0.82 -3.06 -16.19
CA LEU A 27 0.60 -3.15 -15.88
C LEU A 27 0.85 -4.11 -14.72
N ASP A 28 1.88 -4.95 -14.86
CA ASP A 28 2.47 -5.61 -13.69
C ASP A 28 3.45 -4.68 -12.96
N GLN A 29 3.98 -5.13 -11.81
CA GLN A 29 4.92 -4.34 -11.01
C GLN A 29 6.23 -4.05 -11.75
N VAL A 30 6.69 -4.97 -12.59
CA VAL A 30 7.95 -4.85 -13.34
C VAL A 30 7.79 -3.85 -14.48
N ALA A 31 6.68 -3.92 -15.22
CA ALA A 31 6.33 -2.99 -16.29
C ALA A 31 6.21 -1.56 -15.77
N LEU A 32 5.57 -1.36 -14.61
CA LEU A 32 5.54 -0.04 -13.99
C LEU A 32 6.95 0.41 -13.56
N ALA A 33 7.75 -0.46 -12.94
CA ALA A 33 9.12 -0.13 -12.55
C ALA A 33 9.99 0.27 -13.76
N GLN A 34 9.85 -0.42 -14.89
CA GLN A 34 10.54 -0.11 -16.15
C GLN A 34 10.10 1.23 -16.73
N LYS A 35 8.79 1.52 -16.80
CA LYS A 35 8.27 2.84 -17.21
C LYS A 35 8.81 3.96 -16.32
N LEU A 36 8.98 3.68 -15.03
CA LEU A 36 9.54 4.61 -14.08
C LEU A 36 11.07 4.67 -14.13
N GLY A 37 11.78 3.76 -14.80
CA GLY A 37 13.25 3.71 -14.76
C GLY A 37 13.79 3.50 -13.35
N VAL A 38 13.22 2.56 -12.59
CA VAL A 38 13.68 2.13 -11.26
C VAL A 38 13.92 0.61 -11.25
N SER A 39 14.47 0.07 -10.17
CA SER A 39 14.69 -1.38 -10.06
C SER A 39 13.36 -2.14 -10.04
N GLU A 40 13.35 -3.36 -10.61
CA GLU A 40 12.13 -4.18 -10.74
C GLU A 40 11.44 -4.45 -9.39
N GLY A 41 12.21 -4.58 -8.31
CA GLY A 41 11.69 -4.79 -6.96
C GLY A 41 11.13 -3.52 -6.28
N TYR A 42 11.32 -2.34 -6.86
CA TYR A 42 10.94 -1.07 -6.23
C TYR A 42 9.43 -0.97 -6.02
N ILE A 43 8.63 -1.27 -7.05
CA ILE A 43 7.16 -1.24 -6.97
C ILE A 43 6.64 -2.35 -6.06
N GLY A 44 7.25 -3.54 -6.13
CA GLY A 44 6.95 -4.62 -5.20
C GLY A 44 7.16 -4.22 -3.74
N ASN A 45 8.21 -3.44 -3.43
CA ASN A 45 8.46 -2.95 -2.07
C ASN A 45 7.46 -1.87 -1.63
N ILE A 46 7.03 -0.97 -2.52
CA ILE A 46 6.01 0.03 -2.21
C ILE A 46 4.67 -0.66 -1.92
N GLU A 47 4.26 -1.57 -2.80
CA GLU A 47 2.94 -2.19 -2.71
C GLU A 47 2.86 -3.29 -1.65
N ASN A 48 3.97 -3.84 -1.18
CA ASN A 48 3.90 -4.91 -0.20
C ASN A 48 3.70 -4.33 1.21
N PRO A 49 2.57 -4.62 1.89
CA PRO A 49 2.25 -4.03 3.19
C PRO A 49 3.26 -4.41 4.28
N LYS A 50 4.05 -5.47 4.08
CA LYS A 50 5.12 -5.91 4.99
C LYS A 50 6.38 -5.04 4.90
N HIS A 51 6.50 -4.19 3.88
CA HIS A 51 7.63 -3.27 3.71
C HIS A 51 7.26 -1.84 4.09
N THR A 52 8.25 -1.13 4.64
CA THR A 52 8.14 0.27 5.05
C THR A 52 8.26 1.26 3.90
N ALA A 53 8.63 0.81 2.70
CA ALA A 53 8.81 1.69 1.55
C ALA A 53 7.46 2.31 1.13
N LYS A 54 7.46 3.62 0.91
CA LYS A 54 6.29 4.40 0.45
C LYS A 54 6.65 5.26 -0.75
N ALA A 55 5.65 5.59 -1.56
CA ALA A 55 5.83 6.53 -2.66
C ALA A 55 5.93 7.96 -2.11
N ASN A 56 7.11 8.57 -2.24
CA ASN A 56 7.24 10.01 -1.97
C ASN A 56 6.56 10.83 -3.09
N ILE A 57 6.41 12.15 -2.87
CA ILE A 57 5.73 13.06 -3.81
C ILE A 57 6.33 12.99 -5.23
N ARG A 58 7.68 12.91 -5.34
CA ARG A 58 8.35 12.74 -6.64
C ARG A 58 7.92 11.44 -7.32
N MET A 59 7.79 10.36 -6.56
CA MET A 59 7.36 9.07 -7.10
C MET A 59 5.89 9.08 -7.49
N LEU A 60 5.00 9.71 -6.71
CA LEU A 60 3.61 9.90 -7.09
C LEU A 60 3.49 10.64 -8.43
N ALA A 61 4.28 11.70 -8.64
CA ALA A 61 4.32 12.41 -9.91
C ALA A 61 4.76 11.52 -11.08
N ARG A 62 5.77 10.67 -10.87
CA ARG A 62 6.24 9.73 -11.92
C ARG A 62 5.22 8.63 -12.19
N ILE A 63 4.56 8.11 -11.15
CA ILE A 63 3.51 7.09 -11.29
C ILE A 63 2.33 7.68 -12.04
N ALA A 64 1.86 8.89 -11.72
CA ALA A 64 0.79 9.56 -12.45
C ALA A 64 1.07 9.65 -13.95
N ASN A 65 2.28 10.10 -14.31
CA ASN A 65 2.69 10.19 -15.71
C ASN A 65 2.78 8.80 -16.37
N ALA A 66 3.34 7.80 -15.68
CA ALA A 66 3.48 6.44 -16.21
C ALA A 66 2.13 5.73 -16.43
N LEU A 67 1.12 6.10 -15.64
CA LEU A 67 -0.26 5.63 -15.70
C LEU A 67 -1.19 6.55 -16.51
N GLU A 68 -0.66 7.63 -17.11
CA GLU A 68 -1.41 8.59 -17.92
C GLU A 68 -2.61 9.22 -17.20
N LEU A 69 -2.48 9.42 -15.88
CA LEU A 69 -3.53 10.06 -15.07
C LEU A 69 -3.68 11.54 -15.42
N LYS A 70 -4.91 12.04 -15.36
CA LYS A 70 -5.21 13.46 -15.62
C LYS A 70 -5.08 14.34 -14.37
N SER A 71 -5.16 13.74 -13.18
CA SER A 71 -5.11 14.46 -11.91
C SER A 71 -4.42 13.63 -10.84
N TYR A 72 -3.74 14.29 -9.91
CA TYR A 72 -3.20 13.61 -8.73
C TYR A 72 -4.30 13.16 -7.76
N ILE A 73 -5.50 13.74 -7.85
CA ILE A 73 -6.63 13.42 -6.96
C ILE A 73 -7.00 11.94 -7.01
N ASP A 74 -6.71 11.27 -8.13
CA ASP A 74 -6.94 9.83 -8.33
C ASP A 74 -6.21 8.95 -7.29
N PHE A 75 -5.15 9.46 -6.64
CA PHE A 75 -4.44 8.75 -5.57
C PHE A 75 -5.02 8.98 -4.17
N PHE A 76 -5.77 10.06 -3.96
CA PHE A 76 -6.14 10.55 -2.63
C PHE A 76 -7.56 10.16 -2.25
N PRO A 77 -7.87 10.09 -0.94
CA PRO A 77 -9.25 9.95 -0.49
C PRO A 77 -10.03 11.25 -0.73
N ASP A 78 -11.35 11.12 -0.90
CA ASP A 78 -12.24 12.27 -1.07
C ASP A 78 -12.38 13.10 0.22
N GLU A 79 -12.18 12.45 1.37
CA GLU A 79 -12.23 13.06 2.69
C GLU A 79 -10.88 12.98 3.40
N ILE A 80 -10.61 13.98 4.25
CA ILE A 80 -9.41 13.99 5.09
C ILE A 80 -9.51 12.84 6.09
N MET A 81 -8.50 11.98 6.09
CA MET A 81 -8.43 10.86 7.04
C MET A 81 -8.25 11.40 8.46
N THR A 82 -8.97 10.81 9.42
CA THR A 82 -9.01 11.31 10.80
C THR A 82 -7.77 10.91 11.60
N ASN A 83 -7.08 9.84 11.21
CA ASN A 83 -5.91 9.34 11.93
C ASN A 83 -4.66 9.51 11.08
N ASP A 84 -3.56 9.91 11.72
CA ASP A 84 -2.24 9.86 11.08
C ASP A 84 -1.74 8.41 11.03
N MET A 85 -1.60 7.78 12.20
CA MET A 85 -1.06 6.43 12.36
C MET A 85 -2.13 5.44 12.78
N VAL A 86 -2.06 4.23 12.20
CA VAL A 86 -2.99 3.14 12.48
C VAL A 86 -2.24 1.83 12.67
N ARG A 87 -2.81 0.98 13.54
CA ARG A 87 -2.51 -0.45 13.60
C ARG A 87 -3.59 -1.21 12.85
N LEU A 88 -3.18 -1.91 11.80
CA LEU A 88 -4.04 -2.66 10.90
C LEU A 88 -3.75 -4.15 11.06
N LYS A 89 -4.76 -4.92 11.47
CA LYS A 89 -4.75 -6.37 11.33
C LYS A 89 -5.40 -6.70 10.00
N ILE A 90 -4.64 -7.32 9.09
CA ILE A 90 -5.07 -7.62 7.73
C ILE A 90 -4.85 -9.09 7.40
N GLU A 91 -5.81 -9.66 6.68
CA GLU A 91 -5.67 -10.96 6.04
C GLU A 91 -5.17 -10.76 4.61
N LEU A 92 -4.08 -11.43 4.26
CA LEU A 92 -3.48 -11.41 2.94
C LEU A 92 -3.83 -12.71 2.20
N PHE A 93 -4.33 -12.54 0.98
CA PHE A 93 -4.62 -13.62 0.07
C PHE A 93 -3.40 -13.96 -0.76
N ASP A 94 -3.25 -15.25 -1.08
CA ASP A 94 -2.16 -15.74 -1.91
C ASP A 94 -2.49 -15.45 -3.38
N ILE A 95 -2.29 -14.20 -3.76
CA ILE A 95 -2.47 -13.72 -5.12
C ILE A 95 -1.09 -13.47 -5.70
N ASN A 96 -0.83 -14.01 -6.88
CA ASN A 96 0.39 -13.70 -7.61
C ASN A 96 0.40 -12.19 -7.89
N SER A 97 1.20 -11.42 -7.14
CA SER A 97 1.24 -9.96 -7.22
C SER A 97 1.76 -9.45 -8.57
N ARG A 98 2.34 -10.35 -9.37
CA ARG A 98 2.77 -10.11 -10.75
C ARG A 98 1.63 -10.20 -11.77
N SER A 99 0.49 -10.82 -11.43
CA SER A 99 -0.61 -10.97 -12.39
C SER A 99 -1.65 -9.85 -12.28
N GLN A 100 -2.20 -9.52 -13.44
CA GLN A 100 -3.30 -8.58 -13.61
C GLN A 100 -4.60 -9.32 -13.31
N ASN A 101 -4.95 -9.44 -12.04
CA ASN A 101 -6.15 -10.16 -11.64
C ASN A 101 -7.32 -9.16 -11.57
N ILE A 102 -8.09 -9.14 -12.63
CA ILE A 102 -9.36 -8.42 -12.75
C ILE A 102 -10.47 -9.47 -12.71
N ASP A 103 -11.58 -9.17 -12.03
CA ASP A 103 -12.76 -10.03 -12.01
C ASP A 103 -13.59 -9.89 -13.29
N GLU A 104 -14.67 -10.68 -13.38
CA GLU A 104 -15.60 -10.67 -14.52
C GLU A 104 -16.29 -9.32 -14.77
N ASN A 105 -16.28 -8.41 -13.78
CA ASN A 105 -16.90 -7.10 -13.86
C ASN A 105 -15.90 -5.98 -14.20
N GLY A 106 -14.62 -6.31 -14.39
CA GLY A 106 -13.59 -5.30 -14.63
C GLY A 106 -12.98 -4.70 -13.36
N GLU A 107 -13.30 -5.24 -12.18
CA GLU A 107 -12.78 -4.74 -10.92
C GLU A 107 -11.52 -5.48 -10.46
N VAL A 108 -10.65 -4.76 -9.77
CA VAL A 108 -9.38 -5.31 -9.30
C VAL A 108 -9.63 -6.31 -8.18
N ILE A 109 -9.16 -7.55 -8.35
CA ILE A 109 -9.32 -8.59 -7.32
C ILE A 109 -8.63 -8.12 -6.03
N LYS A 110 -9.40 -8.14 -4.94
CA LYS A 110 -8.94 -7.83 -3.59
C LYS A 110 -7.82 -8.78 -3.21
N ARG A 111 -6.67 -8.25 -2.80
CA ARG A 111 -5.51 -9.02 -2.30
C ARG A 111 -5.43 -9.13 -0.78
N LEU A 112 -6.27 -8.37 -0.10
CA LEU A 112 -6.31 -8.29 1.35
C LEU A 112 -7.70 -7.93 1.83
N ILE A 113 -7.97 -8.25 3.10
CA ILE A 113 -9.12 -7.77 3.86
C ILE A 113 -8.62 -7.14 5.15
N GLU A 114 -9.19 -5.98 5.50
CA GLU A 114 -9.00 -5.36 6.80
C GLU A 114 -9.84 -6.08 7.85
N LEU A 115 -9.20 -6.74 8.81
CA LEU A 115 -9.87 -7.43 9.93
C LEU A 115 -10.11 -6.50 11.12
N LYS A 116 -9.15 -5.60 11.38
CA LYS A 116 -9.24 -4.62 12.47
C LYS A 116 -8.36 -3.41 12.17
N LYS A 117 -8.87 -2.23 12.49
CA LYS A 117 -8.15 -0.96 12.42
C LYS A 117 -8.30 -0.21 13.73
N THR A 118 -7.18 0.24 14.29
CA THR A 118 -7.15 1.06 15.52
C THR A 118 -6.19 2.22 15.31
N SER A 119 -6.62 3.44 15.63
CA SER A 119 -5.75 4.62 15.69
C SER A 119 -4.66 4.40 16.73
N ILE A 120 -3.45 4.88 16.45
CA ILE A 120 -2.33 4.89 17.39
C ILE A 120 -1.85 6.32 17.56
N SER A 121 -1.68 6.75 18.82
CA SER A 121 -1.16 8.08 19.10
C SER A 121 0.37 8.15 18.95
N ILE A 122 0.91 9.38 18.85
CA ILE A 122 2.36 9.59 18.78
C ILE A 122 3.02 9.10 20.07
N GLU A 123 2.41 9.35 21.23
CA GLU A 123 2.91 8.91 22.53
C GLU A 123 2.99 7.39 22.62
N GLU A 124 1.98 6.66 22.12
CA GLU A 124 2.03 5.20 22.05
C GLU A 124 3.18 4.71 21.15
N ILE A 125 3.41 5.34 20.00
CA ILE A 125 4.53 4.99 19.10
C ILE A 125 5.87 5.22 19.81
N GLU A 126 6.03 6.35 20.49
CA GLU A 126 7.23 6.68 21.24
C GLU A 126 7.49 5.68 22.36
N GLN A 127 6.45 5.28 23.10
CA GLN A 127 6.55 4.24 24.13
C GLN A 127 6.97 2.89 23.53
N LEU A 128 6.38 2.48 22.40
CA LEU A 128 6.77 1.24 21.71
C LEU A 128 8.23 1.28 21.25
N LYS A 129 8.71 2.42 20.75
CA LYS A 129 10.10 2.64 20.35
C LYS A 129 11.04 2.60 21.55
N ALA A 130 10.71 3.32 22.62
CA ALA A 130 11.49 3.36 23.87
C ALA A 130 11.65 1.97 24.48
N ASN A 131 10.58 1.18 24.47
CA ASN A 131 10.57 -0.20 24.97
C ASN A 131 11.18 -1.21 23.99
N LYS A 132 11.68 -0.78 22.81
CA LYS A 132 12.21 -1.65 21.74
C LYS A 132 11.22 -2.74 21.29
N THR A 133 9.92 -2.48 21.43
CA THR A 133 8.83 -3.40 21.03
C THR A 133 8.16 -2.99 19.73
N TYR A 134 8.49 -1.81 19.19
CA TYR A 134 8.00 -1.35 17.91
C TYR A 134 8.39 -2.32 16.78
N LYS A 135 7.39 -2.89 16.12
CA LYS A 135 7.53 -3.65 14.88
C LYS A 135 6.60 -3.05 13.83
N TYR A 136 7.16 -2.69 12.67
CA TYR A 136 6.36 -2.21 11.55
C TYR A 136 5.37 -3.28 11.08
N CYS A 137 5.81 -4.55 11.02
CA CYS A 137 4.98 -5.68 10.61
C CYS A 137 5.24 -6.88 11.53
N THR A 138 4.16 -7.52 11.98
CA THR A 138 4.17 -8.75 12.76
C THR A 138 3.31 -9.79 12.04
N ILE A 139 3.85 -11.00 11.81
CA ILE A 139 3.07 -12.12 11.26
C ILE A 139 2.30 -12.74 12.42
N ILE A 140 0.97 -12.74 12.34
CA ILE A 140 0.07 -13.31 13.34
C ILE A 140 -0.19 -14.79 13.02
N GLU A 141 -0.46 -15.08 11.74
CA GLU A 141 -0.75 -16.43 11.24
C GLU A 141 -0.17 -16.57 9.83
N LYS A 142 0.48 -17.71 9.53
CA LYS A 142 1.06 -17.97 8.21
C LYS A 142 0.01 -18.54 7.27
#